data_AF-U1N6S7-F1
#
_entry.id   AF-U1N6S7-F1
#
_cell.length_a   1.000
_cell.length_b   1.000
_cell.length_c   1.000
_cell.angle_alpha   90.00
_cell.angle_beta   90.00
_cell.angle_gamma   90.00
#
_symmetry.space_group_name_H-M   'P 1'
#
loop_
_entity.id
_entity.type
_entity.pdbx_description
1 polymer ?
#
loop_
_entity_poly.entity_id
_entity_poly.type
_entity_poly.pdbx_seq_one_letter_code
_entity_poly.pdbx_strand_id
1 'polypeptide(L)'
;MSDDVTTYECSHCGNLGVGDGPITCCEETMGAIEDDPVSSNPTLSDLLKSVFEMSDTELELCLCVMEGGSITISTLAEQTEYDRSLINRHLNHLASIGVIKKQRRLLNSGGEV
;
A
#
# COMPACT_ATOMS: atom_id res chain seq x y z
N MET A 1 14.06 -25.20 2.30
CA MET A 1 15.11 -24.71 3.20
C MET A 1 14.48 -23.51 3.87
N SER A 2 13.92 -23.68 5.06
CA SER A 2 13.47 -22.54 5.86
C SER A 2 14.69 -22.06 6.61
N ASP A 3 15.20 -20.89 6.26
CA ASP A 3 16.09 -20.16 7.16
C ASP A 3 15.17 -19.58 8.24
N ASP A 4 15.12 -20.23 9.41
CA ASP A 4 14.38 -19.76 10.58
C ASP A 4 15.13 -18.55 11.15
N VAL A 5 14.86 -17.39 10.57
CA VAL A 5 15.39 -16.12 11.03
C VAL A 5 14.57 -15.68 12.24
N THR A 6 15.22 -15.57 13.39
CA THR A 6 14.62 -15.15 14.66
C THR A 6 14.96 -13.70 14.97
N THR A 7 14.01 -12.96 15.56
CA THR A 7 14.24 -11.60 16.07
C THR A 7 14.57 -11.66 17.55
N TYR A 8 15.52 -10.83 17.99
CA TYR A 8 15.99 -10.74 19.36
C TYR A 8 15.92 -9.29 19.85
N GLU A 9 15.65 -9.09 21.14
CA GLU A 9 15.65 -7.77 21.80
C GLU A 9 16.65 -7.75 22.97
N CYS A 10 17.40 -6.66 23.09
CA CYS A 10 18.26 -6.41 24.24
C CYS A 10 17.44 -5.82 25.39
N SER A 11 17.37 -6.53 26.52
CA SER A 11 16.68 -6.09 27.74
C SER A 11 17.23 -4.80 28.35
N HIS A 12 18.46 -4.40 28.01
CA HIS A 12 19.14 -3.24 28.58
C HIS A 12 18.96 -1.96 27.77
N CYS A 13 19.01 -2.05 26.44
CA CYS A 13 18.99 -0.87 25.57
C CYS A 13 17.89 -0.87 24.52
N GLY A 14 17.09 -1.94 24.42
CA GLY A 14 16.03 -2.08 23.42
C GLY A 14 16.53 -2.27 21.99
N ASN A 15 17.82 -2.54 21.78
CA ASN A 15 18.35 -2.82 20.46
C ASN A 15 17.75 -4.13 19.90
N LEU A 16 17.49 -4.14 18.58
CA LEU A 16 16.95 -5.30 17.87
C LEU A 16 18.04 -5.99 17.05
N GLY A 17 17.98 -7.32 17.01
CA GLY A 17 18.87 -8.17 16.21
C GLY A 17 18.06 -9.23 15.45
N VAL A 18 18.50 -9.59 14.25
CA VAL A 18 17.82 -10.55 13.38
C VAL A 18 18.85 -11.55 12.86
N GLY A 19 18.63 -12.85 13.09
CA GLY A 19 19.59 -13.89 12.73
C GLY A 19 19.12 -15.31 13.02
N ASP A 20 19.93 -16.30 12.67
CA ASP A 20 19.68 -17.75 12.83
C ASP A 20 20.39 -18.36 14.05
N GLY A 21 20.89 -17.50 14.95
CA GLY A 21 21.69 -17.91 16.11
C GLY A 21 21.74 -16.83 17.21
N PRO A 22 22.40 -17.12 18.35
CA PRO A 22 22.42 -16.22 19.49
C PRO A 22 23.09 -14.88 19.14
N ILE A 23 22.40 -13.79 19.45
CA ILE A 23 22.91 -12.42 19.26
C ILE A 23 23.27 -11.83 20.63
N THR A 24 24.37 -11.08 20.70
CA THR A 24 24.87 -10.45 21.93
C THR A 24 24.78 -8.93 21.83
N CYS A 25 24.29 -8.28 22.88
CA CYS A 25 24.27 -6.83 23.03
C CYS A 25 24.47 -6.47 24.51
N CYS A 26 25.13 -5.35 24.81
CA CYS A 26 25.45 -4.95 26.20
C CYS A 26 26.17 -6.05 27.01
N GLU A 27 27.05 -6.82 26.35
CA GLU A 27 27.80 -7.94 26.94
C GLU A 27 26.95 -9.14 27.40
N GLU A 28 25.65 -9.15 27.07
CA GLU A 28 24.72 -10.23 27.38
C GLU A 28 24.06 -10.79 26.12
N THR A 29 23.67 -12.07 26.16
CA THR A 29 22.89 -12.67 25.07
C THR A 29 21.48 -12.08 25.08
N MET A 30 21.03 -11.60 23.92
CA MET A 30 19.72 -11.00 23.74
C MET A 30 18.61 -12.05 23.88
N GLY A 31 17.44 -11.62 24.37
CA GLY A 31 16.26 -12.48 24.46
C GLY A 31 15.60 -12.65 23.10
N ALA A 32 15.22 -13.87 22.74
CA ALA A 32 14.42 -14.11 21.54
C ALA A 32 13.02 -13.54 21.74
N ILE A 33 12.51 -12.85 20.73
CA ILE A 33 11.12 -12.38 20.68
C ILE A 33 10.31 -13.53 20.08
N GLU A 34 9.61 -14.28 20.93
CA GLU A 34 8.76 -15.41 20.49
C GLU A 34 7.42 -14.93 19.89
N ASP A 35 6.99 -13.73 20.27
CA ASP A 35 5.82 -13.09 19.68
C ASP A 35 6.24 -12.37 18.40
N ASP A 36 5.95 -12.99 17.26
CA ASP A 36 5.96 -12.29 15.99
C ASP A 36 5.05 -11.06 16.11
N PRO A 37 5.57 -9.82 16.04
CA PRO A 37 4.73 -8.62 16.12
C PRO A 37 3.85 -8.44 14.88
N VAL A 38 3.82 -9.41 13.94
CA VAL A 38 2.76 -9.54 12.92
C VAL A 38 1.44 -9.97 13.59
N SER A 39 1.03 -9.22 14.61
CA SER A 39 -0.26 -9.33 15.30
C SER A 39 -1.42 -8.82 14.42
N SER A 40 -1.12 -8.07 13.36
CA SER A 40 -2.09 -7.69 12.34
C SER A 40 -1.83 -8.48 11.07
N ASN A 41 -2.77 -9.35 10.69
CA ASN A 41 -2.86 -9.81 9.31
C ASN A 41 -3.40 -8.61 8.50
N PRO A 42 -2.53 -7.84 7.79
CA PRO A 42 -2.95 -6.59 7.21
C PRO A 42 -4.00 -6.86 6.13
N THR A 43 -5.02 -6.02 6.08
CA THR A 43 -5.98 -6.10 4.98
C THR A 43 -5.31 -5.65 3.68
N LEU A 44 -5.89 -6.03 2.54
CA LEU A 44 -5.44 -5.50 1.24
C LEU A 44 -5.43 -3.95 1.26
N SER A 45 -6.42 -3.34 1.89
CA SER A 45 -6.50 -1.89 2.08
C SER A 45 -5.32 -1.32 2.86
N ASP A 46 -4.89 -1.98 3.94
CA ASP A 46 -3.75 -1.54 4.75
C ASP A 46 -2.45 -1.60 3.93
N LEU A 47 -2.26 -2.69 3.17
CA LEU A 47 -1.10 -2.85 2.30
C LEU A 47 -1.09 -1.80 1.18
N LEU A 48 -2.22 -1.58 0.50
CA LEU A 48 -2.29 -0.60 -0.59
C LEU A 48 -2.02 0.82 -0.10
N LYS A 49 -2.61 1.22 1.04
CA LYS A 49 -2.34 2.54 1.63
C LYS A 49 -0.89 2.68 2.07
N SER A 50 -0.33 1.67 2.73
CA SER A 50 1.03 1.75 3.27
C SER A 50 2.12 1.67 2.20
N VAL A 51 1.96 0.84 1.17
CA VAL A 51 2.99 0.63 0.14
C VAL A 51 2.98 1.73 -0.90
N PHE A 52 1.79 2.25 -1.25
CA PHE A 52 1.64 3.26 -2.29
C PHE A 52 1.43 4.68 -1.73
N GLU A 53 1.53 4.86 -0.41
CA GLU A 53 1.28 6.12 0.29
C GLU A 53 -0.07 6.77 -0.14
N MET A 54 -1.09 5.94 -0.32
CA MET A 54 -2.40 6.35 -0.83
C MET A 54 -3.30 6.81 0.32
N SER A 55 -4.02 7.90 0.07
CA SER A 55 -5.14 8.34 0.91
C SER A 55 -6.35 7.40 0.81
N ASP A 56 -7.30 7.53 1.74
CA ASP A 56 -8.57 6.78 1.71
C ASP A 56 -9.34 6.98 0.40
N THR A 57 -9.41 8.23 -0.05
CA THR A 57 -10.03 8.61 -1.32
C THR A 57 -9.34 7.95 -2.51
N GLU A 58 -8.01 7.89 -2.51
CA GLU A 58 -7.26 7.25 -3.58
C GLU A 58 -7.47 5.75 -3.62
N LEU A 59 -7.54 5.10 -2.45
CA LEU A 59 -7.88 3.69 -2.37
C LEU A 59 -9.27 3.43 -2.95
N GLU A 60 -10.26 4.22 -2.57
CA GLU A 60 -11.64 4.09 -3.08
C GLU A 60 -11.69 4.24 -4.61
N LEU A 61 -11.08 5.31 -5.15
CA LEU A 61 -11.01 5.53 -6.60
C LEU A 61 -10.26 4.40 -7.31
N CYS A 62 -9.19 3.86 -6.70
CA CYS A 62 -8.43 2.76 -7.26
C CYS A 62 -9.28 1.48 -7.34
N LEU A 63 -10.05 1.16 -6.29
CA LEU A 63 -10.95 0.02 -6.27
C LEU A 63 -12.04 0.15 -7.35
N CYS A 64 -12.63 1.33 -7.54
CA CYS A 64 -13.60 1.57 -8.63
C CYS A 64 -12.98 1.32 -10.01
N VAL A 65 -11.72 1.74 -10.23
CA VAL A 65 -10.99 1.47 -11.48
C VAL A 65 -10.70 -0.02 -11.64
N MET A 66 -10.35 -0.74 -10.57
CA MET A 66 -10.11 -2.19 -10.64
C MET A 66 -11.38 -2.98 -11.01
N GLU A 67 -12.53 -2.62 -10.44
CA GLU A 67 -13.81 -3.27 -10.72
C GLU A 67 -14.34 -2.94 -12.12
N GLY A 68 -14.28 -1.67 -12.52
CA GLY A 68 -14.79 -1.19 -13.82
C GLY A 68 -13.82 -1.33 -14.99
N GLY A 69 -12.54 -1.61 -14.72
CA GLY A 69 -11.47 -1.57 -15.70
C GLY A 69 -11.21 -0.15 -16.23
N SER A 70 -11.41 0.05 -17.54
CA SER A 70 -11.24 1.37 -18.16
C SER A 70 -12.46 2.26 -17.90
N ILE A 71 -12.36 3.13 -16.91
CA ILE A 71 -13.41 4.06 -16.49
C ILE A 71 -13.01 5.52 -16.75
N THR A 72 -13.99 6.38 -17.02
CA THR A 72 -13.75 7.82 -17.22
C THR A 72 -13.93 8.60 -15.91
N ILE A 73 -13.31 9.78 -15.82
CA ILE A 73 -13.52 10.71 -14.70
C ILE A 73 -15.01 11.08 -14.55
N SER A 74 -15.73 11.24 -15.67
CA SER A 74 -17.17 11.54 -15.64
C SER A 74 -17.94 10.42 -14.95
N THR A 75 -17.66 9.16 -15.32
CA THR A 75 -18.32 7.99 -14.74
C THR A 75 -18.00 7.84 -13.25
N LEU A 76 -16.76 8.09 -12.83
CA LEU A 76 -16.39 8.09 -11.41
C LEU A 76 -17.12 9.18 -10.62
N ALA A 77 -17.28 10.37 -11.20
CA ALA A 77 -18.02 11.47 -10.56
C ALA A 77 -19.53 11.19 -10.45
N GLU A 78 -20.07 10.29 -11.26
CA GLU A 78 -21.47 9.83 -11.18
C GLU A 78 -21.65 8.72 -10.13
N GLN A 79 -20.59 7.96 -9.82
CA GLN A 79 -20.62 6.82 -8.90
C GLN A 79 -20.12 7.14 -7.49
N THR A 80 -19.49 8.30 -7.31
CA THR A 80 -18.91 8.75 -6.04
C THR A 80 -19.44 10.13 -5.67
N GLU A 81 -19.27 10.53 -4.42
CA GLU A 81 -19.62 11.88 -3.97
C GLU A 81 -18.54 12.94 -4.30
N TYR A 82 -17.47 12.53 -4.99
CA TYR A 82 -16.32 13.38 -5.26
C TYR A 82 -16.49 14.22 -6.53
N ASP A 83 -16.02 15.47 -6.48
CA ASP A 83 -16.00 16.32 -7.66
C ASP A 83 -14.90 15.92 -8.66
N ARG A 84 -15.10 16.30 -9.93
CA ARG A 84 -14.20 15.96 -11.04
C ARG A 84 -12.77 16.47 -10.84
N SER A 85 -12.57 17.60 -10.14
CA SER A 85 -11.24 18.18 -9.93
C SER A 85 -10.46 17.36 -8.91
N LEU A 86 -11.13 16.95 -7.83
CA LEU A 86 -10.58 16.07 -6.81
C LEU A 86 -10.25 14.69 -7.40
N ILE A 87 -11.19 14.08 -8.12
CA ILE A 87 -10.98 12.80 -8.81
C ILE A 87 -9.78 12.90 -9.76
N ASN A 88 -9.72 13.92 -10.61
CA ASN A 88 -8.62 14.09 -11.55
C ASN A 88 -7.28 14.26 -10.83
N ARG A 89 -7.22 15.02 -9.73
CA ARG A 89 -5.98 15.18 -8.93
C ARG A 89 -5.48 13.83 -8.42
N HIS A 90 -6.34 13.06 -7.78
CA HIS A 90 -5.99 11.76 -7.20
C HIS A 90 -5.63 10.72 -8.27
N LEU A 91 -6.39 10.63 -9.37
CA LEU A 91 -6.04 9.72 -10.47
C LEU A 91 -4.71 10.09 -11.13
N ASN A 92 -4.38 11.39 -11.25
CA ASN A 92 -3.07 11.78 -11.76
C ASN A 92 -1.95 11.38 -10.80
N HIS A 93 -2.16 11.49 -9.48
CA HIS A 93 -1.20 10.99 -8.50
C HIS A 93 -1.02 9.47 -8.62
N LEU A 94 -2.11 8.70 -8.63
CA LEU A 94 -2.08 7.24 -8.80
C LEU A 94 -1.42 6.79 -10.09
N ALA A 95 -1.61 7.54 -11.18
CA ALA A 95 -0.91 7.27 -12.43
C ALA A 95 0.59 7.55 -12.31
N SER A 96 1.01 8.57 -11.54
CA SER A 96 2.42 8.93 -11.37
C SER A 96 3.22 7.89 -10.58
N ILE A 97 2.56 7.20 -9.64
CA ILE A 97 3.14 6.10 -8.86
C ILE A 97 2.93 4.73 -9.53
N GLY A 98 2.32 4.69 -10.73
CA GLY A 98 2.18 3.48 -11.54
C GLY A 98 1.05 2.54 -11.14
N VAL A 99 0.19 2.93 -10.20
CA VAL A 99 -0.96 2.12 -9.75
C VAL A 99 -2.02 1.99 -10.84
N ILE A 100 -2.24 3.06 -11.62
CA ILE A 100 -3.16 3.06 -12.76
C ILE A 100 -2.50 3.59 -14.02
N LYS A 101 -3.12 3.34 -15.18
CA LYS A 101 -2.70 3.89 -16.46
C LYS A 101 -3.75 4.84 -17.01
N LYS A 102 -3.31 6.04 -17.40
CA LYS A 102 -4.15 7.01 -18.12
C LYS A 102 -4.02 6.78 -19.62
N GLN A 103 -5.15 6.65 -20.31
CA GLN A 103 -5.21 6.50 -21.76
C GLN A 103 -6.14 7.54 -22.34
N ARG A 104 -5.86 7.97 -23.58
CA ARG A 104 -6.81 8.76 -24.37
C ARG A 104 -7.46 7.88 -25.42
N ARG A 105 -8.77 7.97 -25.57
CA ARG A 105 -9.55 7.24 -26.57
C ARG A 105 -10.38 8.19 -27.41
N LEU A 106 -10.30 8.03 -28.73
CA LEU A 106 -11.20 8.73 -29.65
C LEU A 106 -12.62 8.18 -29.51
N LEU A 107 -13.60 9.08 -29.47
CA LEU A 107 -15.01 8.71 -29.47
C LEU A 107 -15.51 8.54 -30.91
N ASN A 108 -16.43 7.59 -31.10
CA ASN A 108 -17.07 7.36 -32.41
C ASN A 108 -17.83 8.59 -32.92
N SER A 109 -18.28 9.47 -32.02
CA SER A 109 -18.95 10.74 -32.32
C SER A 109 -17.99 11.89 -32.64
N GLY A 110 -16.67 11.65 -32.62
CA GLY A 110 -15.65 12.70 -32.55
C GLY A 110 -15.41 13.19 -31.12
N GLY A 111 -14.19 13.66 -30.86
CA GLY A 111 -13.69 14.02 -29.52
C GLY A 111 -12.77 12.95 -28.90
N GLU A 112 -12.16 13.28 -27.76
CA GLU A 112 -11.33 12.36 -26.96
C GLU A 112 -11.81 12.27 -25.50
N VAL A 113 -11.62 11.11 -24.89
CA VAL A 113 -11.83 10.84 -23.46
C VAL A 113 -10.59 10.22 -22.83
#